data_AF-A0A918U0D2-F1
#
_entry.id   AF-A0A918U0D2-F1
#
_cell.length_a   1.000
_cell.length_b   1.000
_cell.length_c   1.000
_cell.angle_alpha   90.00
_cell.angle_beta   90.00
_cell.angle_gamma   90.00
#
_symmetry.space_group_name_H-M   'P 1'
#
loop_
_entity.id
_entity.type
_entity.pdbx_description
1 polymer ?
#
loop_
_entity_poly.entity_id
_entity_poly.type
_entity_poly.pdbx_seq_one_letter_code
_entity_poly.pdbx_strand_id
1 'polypeptide(L)'
;MLPSSVVTHMTMKDKILILLFLNLFSLTIAKGERIRESKESASHVVVGEVTKVFKSDGKDYVGYVVRIKVEMFEKGTGPAKGHHFYVECFERKPHEGPGRPAPGASGHSGVPKVGERVRIFTNESNAINLGVYPTWYDVLPSVDKE
;
A
#
# COMPACT_ATOMS: atom_id res chain seq x y z
N MET A 1 0.72 -26.12 -63.41
CA MET A 1 -0.26 -25.01 -63.34
C MET A 1 -0.76 -24.89 -61.91
N LEU A 2 -0.28 -23.88 -61.18
CA LEU A 2 -0.87 -23.39 -59.93
C LEU A 2 -0.78 -21.85 -60.00
N PRO A 3 -1.85 -21.09 -59.73
CA PRO A 3 -1.80 -19.65 -59.84
C PRO A 3 -1.01 -19.04 -58.68
N SER A 4 -0.21 -18.05 -59.05
CA SER A 4 0.56 -17.18 -58.18
C SER A 4 -0.30 -16.53 -57.09
N SER A 5 0.23 -16.58 -55.87
CA SER A 5 0.36 -15.46 -54.93
C SER A 5 -0.66 -14.33 -55.10
N VAL A 6 -1.71 -14.33 -54.28
CA VAL A 6 -2.46 -13.10 -53.96
C VAL A 6 -1.54 -12.22 -53.13
N VAL A 7 -0.70 -11.44 -53.80
CA VAL A 7 -0.02 -10.31 -53.19
C VAL A 7 -1.07 -9.20 -53.11
N THR A 8 -1.73 -9.11 -51.96
CA THR A 8 -2.68 -8.05 -51.67
C THR A 8 -1.93 -6.73 -51.71
N HIS A 9 -2.09 -5.97 -52.81
CA HIS A 9 -1.56 -4.62 -52.94
C HIS A 9 -2.30 -3.69 -51.97
N MET A 10 -1.78 -3.57 -50.75
CA MET A 10 -2.20 -2.51 -49.83
C MET A 10 -1.76 -1.16 -50.38
N THR A 11 -2.71 -0.26 -50.56
CA THR A 11 -2.46 1.09 -51.07
C THR A 11 -1.86 1.98 -49.99
N MET A 12 -1.21 3.08 -50.39
CA MET A 12 -0.54 4.01 -49.45
C MET A 12 -1.51 4.59 -48.40
N LYS A 13 -2.79 4.72 -48.74
CA LYS A 13 -3.85 5.17 -47.83
C LYS A 13 -4.16 4.14 -46.74
N ASP A 14 -4.09 2.85 -47.07
CA ASP A 14 -4.31 1.74 -46.12
C ASP A 14 -3.17 1.65 -45.09
N LYS A 15 -1.93 1.96 -45.52
CA LYS A 15 -0.76 2.02 -44.62
C LYS A 15 -0.80 3.22 -43.67
N ILE A 16 -1.30 4.37 -44.14
CA ILE A 16 -1.48 5.58 -43.32
C ILE A 16 -2.58 5.38 -42.26
N LEU A 17 -3.66 4.68 -42.62
CA LEU A 17 -4.75 4.38 -41.68
C LEU A 17 -4.30 3.42 -40.56
N ILE A 18 -3.45 2.44 -40.87
CA ILE A 18 -2.86 1.52 -39.89
C ILE A 18 -1.87 2.24 -38.95
N LEU A 19 -1.08 3.19 -39.46
CA LEU A 19 -0.19 4.03 -38.65
C LEU A 19 -0.95 5.00 -37.71
N LEU A 20 -2.15 5.45 -38.10
CA LEU A 20 -3.03 6.26 -37.25
C LEU A 20 -3.69 5.42 -36.14
N PHE A 21 -4.08 4.17 -36.42
CA PHE A 21 -4.66 3.28 -35.41
C PHE A 21 -3.64 2.78 -34.37
N LEU A 22 -2.37 2.58 -34.74
CA LEU A 22 -1.33 2.16 -33.78
C LEU A 22 -0.93 3.24 -32.75
N ASN A 23 -1.18 4.52 -33.04
CA ASN A 23 -0.83 5.63 -32.13
C ASN A 23 -1.88 5.90 -31.03
N LEU A 24 -3.03 5.21 -31.05
CA LEU A 24 -4.07 5.38 -30.03
C LEU A 24 -3.89 4.51 -28.78
N PHE A 25 -2.88 3.63 -28.73
CA PHE A 25 -2.70 2.67 -27.63
C PHE A 25 -1.68 3.07 -26.55
N SER A 26 -1.02 4.21 -26.67
CA SER A 26 0.03 4.59 -25.71
C SER A 26 -0.35 5.85 -24.98
N LEU A 27 -1.18 5.78 -23.92
CA LEU A 27 -1.24 6.82 -22.87
C LEU A 27 -2.06 6.39 -21.63
N THR A 28 -2.12 5.09 -21.29
CA THR A 28 -2.36 4.74 -19.89
C THR A 28 -1.06 4.96 -19.13
N ILE A 29 -0.86 6.19 -18.66
CA ILE A 29 0.21 6.53 -17.72
C ILE A 29 -0.03 5.67 -16.48
N ALA A 30 0.73 4.58 -16.36
CA ALA A 30 0.74 3.77 -15.16
C ALA A 30 1.02 4.69 -13.97
N LYS A 31 0.05 4.82 -13.07
CA LYS A 31 0.26 5.48 -11.78
C LYS A 31 1.40 4.73 -11.11
N GLY A 32 2.50 5.41 -10.81
CA GLY A 32 3.62 4.87 -10.01
C GLY A 32 3.25 4.67 -8.54
N GLU A 33 2.09 4.07 -8.31
CA GLU A 33 1.53 3.74 -7.00
C GLU A 33 2.24 2.50 -6.46
N ARG A 34 2.39 2.43 -5.13
CA ARG A 34 2.99 1.25 -4.49
C ARG A 34 2.04 0.06 -4.68
N ILE A 35 2.63 -1.11 -4.95
CA ILE A 35 1.87 -2.37 -5.04
C ILE A 35 1.18 -2.61 -3.69
N ARG A 36 -0.13 -2.87 -3.73
CA ARG A 36 -0.89 -3.24 -2.53
C ARG A 36 -0.44 -4.62 -2.06
N GLU A 37 -0.12 -4.71 -0.79
CA GLU A 37 0.28 -5.93 -0.11
C GLU A 37 -0.96 -6.57 0.52
N SER A 38 -1.01 -7.90 0.56
CA SER A 38 -2.11 -8.63 1.19
C SER A 38 -1.81 -8.81 2.68
N LYS A 39 -2.84 -8.76 3.54
CA LYS A 39 -2.68 -8.99 4.98
C LYS A 39 -2.13 -10.38 5.29
N GLU A 40 -2.47 -11.36 4.46
CA GLU A 40 -2.01 -12.74 4.58
C GLU A 40 -0.49 -12.85 4.37
N SER A 41 0.09 -11.95 3.58
CA SER A 41 1.55 -11.86 3.37
C SER A 41 2.32 -11.22 4.52
N ALA A 42 1.64 -10.70 5.56
CA ALA A 42 2.30 -10.10 6.71
C ALA A 42 3.29 -11.05 7.36
N SER A 43 4.52 -10.60 7.63
CA SER A 43 5.51 -11.37 8.40
C SER A 43 5.09 -11.58 9.85
N HIS A 44 4.43 -10.57 10.44
CA HIS A 44 3.94 -10.60 11.81
C HIS A 44 2.49 -10.16 11.86
N VAL A 45 1.73 -10.79 12.75
CA VAL A 45 0.36 -10.40 13.09
C VAL A 45 0.27 -10.32 14.60
N VAL A 46 0.05 -9.11 15.12
CA VAL A 46 0.01 -8.84 16.56
C VAL A 46 -1.37 -8.34 16.95
N VAL A 47 -1.88 -8.84 18.07
CA VAL A 47 -3.10 -8.36 18.70
C VAL A 47 -2.71 -7.65 19.99
N GLY A 48 -3.29 -6.47 20.22
CA GLY A 48 -3.03 -5.70 21.43
C GLY A 48 -3.76 -4.36 21.48
N GLU A 49 -3.45 -3.57 22.50
CA GLU A 49 -4.05 -2.25 22.73
C GLU A 49 -3.10 -1.15 22.26
N VAL A 50 -3.62 -0.16 21.54
CA VAL A 50 -2.85 1.04 21.18
C VAL A 50 -2.67 1.91 22.41
N THR A 51 -1.44 2.00 22.90
CA THR A 51 -1.11 2.81 24.09
C THR A 51 -0.61 4.21 23.76
N LYS A 52 -0.09 4.42 22.55
CA LYS A 52 0.40 5.73 22.09
C LYS A 52 0.55 5.77 20.58
N VAL A 53 0.32 6.93 20.00
CA VAL A 53 0.63 7.25 18.60
C VAL A 53 1.58 8.43 18.60
N PHE A 54 2.78 8.25 18.02
CA PHE A 54 3.73 9.32 17.78
C PHE A 54 3.57 9.81 16.35
N LYS A 55 3.67 11.13 16.14
CA LYS A 55 3.52 11.76 14.84
C LYS A 55 4.80 12.50 14.48
N SER A 56 5.21 12.38 13.22
CA SER A 56 6.31 13.14 12.61
C SER A 56 5.80 13.81 11.32
N ASP A 57 5.91 15.12 11.25
CA ASP A 57 5.47 15.89 10.09
C ASP A 57 6.60 15.99 9.05
N GLY A 58 6.45 15.28 7.95
CA GLY A 58 7.28 15.42 6.76
C GLY A 58 6.74 16.46 5.79
N LYS A 59 7.48 16.71 4.70
CA LYS A 59 7.08 17.64 3.64
C LYS A 59 5.82 17.16 2.91
N ASP A 60 5.84 15.91 2.43
CA ASP A 60 4.80 15.35 1.56
C ASP A 60 3.92 14.29 2.26
N TYR A 61 4.29 13.91 3.48
CA TYR A 61 3.62 12.88 4.26
C TYR A 61 3.66 13.19 5.76
N VAL A 62 2.78 12.55 6.49
CA VAL A 62 2.83 12.43 7.95
C VAL A 62 3.26 11.01 8.28
N GLY A 63 4.36 10.86 8.99
CA GLY A 63 4.81 9.58 9.54
C GLY A 63 4.22 9.33 10.91
N TYR A 64 3.90 8.08 11.21
CA TYR A 64 3.37 7.66 12.50
C TYR A 64 4.13 6.44 13.03
N VAL A 65 4.35 6.42 14.34
CA VAL A 65 4.77 5.23 15.08
C VAL A 65 3.67 4.89 16.07
N VAL A 66 3.09 3.71 15.94
CA VAL A 66 2.03 3.20 16.82
C VAL A 66 2.62 2.22 17.82
N ARG A 67 2.43 2.52 19.11
CA ARG A 67 2.91 1.70 20.22
C ARG A 67 1.78 0.84 20.75
N ILE A 68 1.92 -0.47 20.60
CA ILE A 68 0.93 -1.49 20.94
C ILE A 68 1.39 -2.22 22.19
N LYS A 69 0.54 -2.32 23.21
CA LYS A 69 0.76 -3.25 24.33
C LYS A 69 0.29 -4.63 23.89
N VAL A 70 1.22 -5.56 23.78
CA VAL A 70 1.00 -6.88 23.19
C VAL A 70 0.06 -7.70 24.07
N GLU A 71 -1.00 -8.24 23.48
CA GLU A 71 -1.77 -9.34 24.06
C GLU A 71 -1.22 -10.69 23.59
N MET A 72 -1.01 -10.82 22.27
CA MET A 72 -0.49 -12.02 21.62
C MET A 72 0.03 -11.73 20.21
N PHE A 73 0.86 -12.63 19.70
CA PHE A 73 1.19 -12.72 18.28
C PHE A 73 0.41 -13.89 17.67
N GLU A 74 -0.39 -13.62 16.64
CA GLU A 74 -1.03 -14.63 15.80
C GLU A 74 -0.05 -15.20 14.77
N LYS A 75 0.95 -14.42 14.37
CA LYS A 75 2.00 -14.80 13.42
C LYS A 75 3.31 -14.07 13.74
N GLY A 76 4.45 -14.73 13.51
CA GLY A 76 5.78 -14.19 13.78
C GLY A 76 6.15 -14.25 15.27
N THR A 77 7.30 -13.69 15.61
CA THR A 77 7.79 -13.61 16.99
C THR A 77 7.97 -12.16 17.41
N GLY A 78 7.95 -11.89 18.71
CA GLY A 78 8.09 -10.53 19.20
C GLY A 78 8.13 -10.47 20.72
N PRO A 79 7.96 -9.26 21.28
CA PRO A 79 7.95 -9.06 22.72
C PRO A 79 6.88 -9.91 23.41
N ALA A 80 7.14 -10.31 24.65
CA ALA A 80 6.18 -11.05 25.46
C ALA A 80 4.90 -10.23 25.72
N LYS A 81 3.81 -10.92 26.08
CA LYS A 81 2.55 -10.30 26.50
C LYS A 81 2.79 -9.21 27.56
N GLY A 82 2.12 -8.08 27.39
CA GLY A 82 2.24 -6.90 28.27
C GLY A 82 3.39 -5.95 27.91
N HIS A 83 4.35 -6.38 27.09
CA HIS A 83 5.39 -5.49 26.55
C HIS A 83 4.90 -4.72 25.34
N HIS A 84 5.73 -3.78 24.88
CA HIS A 84 5.39 -2.89 23.78
C HIS A 84 5.98 -3.38 22.46
N PHE A 85 5.16 -3.33 21.41
CA PHE A 85 5.55 -3.51 20.02
C PHE A 85 5.31 -2.19 19.26
N TYR A 86 6.21 -1.82 18.35
CA TYR A 86 6.17 -0.54 17.65
C TYR A 86 6.02 -0.80 16.16
N VAL A 87 5.09 -0.08 15.53
CA VAL A 87 4.77 -0.23 14.11
C VAL A 87 4.72 1.13 13.44
N GLU A 88 5.39 1.24 12.30
CA GLU A 88 5.40 2.44 11.48
C GLU A 88 4.32 2.40 10.41
N CYS A 89 3.73 3.56 10.16
CA CYS A 89 2.90 3.80 8.98
C CYS A 89 3.02 5.28 8.58
N PHE A 90 2.40 5.66 7.47
CA PHE A 90 2.39 7.03 7.01
C PHE A 90 1.12 7.33 6.23
N GLU A 91 0.70 8.59 6.24
CA GLU A 91 -0.37 9.12 5.40
C GLU A 91 0.22 10.18 4.48
N ARG A 92 -0.23 10.20 3.23
CA ARG A 92 0.19 11.24 2.28
C ARG A 92 -0.61 12.52 2.54
N LYS A 93 0.08 13.66 2.56
CA LYS A 93 -0.59 14.96 2.68
C LYS A 93 -1.36 15.27 1.40
N PRO A 94 -2.50 15.97 1.48
CA PRO A 94 -3.16 16.51 0.30
C PRO A 94 -2.17 17.33 -0.54
N HIS A 95 -2.23 17.20 -1.86
CA HIS A 95 -1.42 18.02 -2.74
C HIS A 95 -2.06 19.41 -2.85
N GLU A 96 -1.36 20.43 -2.34
CA GLU A 96 -1.87 21.82 -2.30
C GLU A 96 -1.33 22.69 -3.46
N GLY A 97 -0.55 22.12 -4.39
CA GLY A 97 0.12 22.87 -5.46
C GLY A 97 -0.46 22.61 -6.86
N PRO A 98 -0.05 23.43 -7.86
CA PRO A 98 -0.33 23.14 -9.27
C PRO A 98 0.53 21.97 -9.75
N GLY A 99 -0.08 21.03 -10.49
CA GLY A 99 0.61 19.88 -11.08
C GLY A 99 0.01 18.54 -10.64
N ARG A 100 0.70 17.45 -11.02
CA ARG A 100 0.36 16.11 -10.53
C ARG A 100 1.15 15.83 -9.24
N PRO A 101 0.55 15.17 -8.23
CA PRO A 101 1.31 14.72 -7.08
C PRO A 101 2.48 13.85 -7.54
N ALA A 102 3.62 13.98 -6.87
CA ALA A 102 4.81 13.16 -7.17
C ALA A 102 4.44 11.67 -7.19
N PRO A 103 4.94 10.87 -8.15
CA PRO A 103 4.72 9.43 -8.14
C PRO A 103 5.22 8.82 -6.82
N GLY A 104 4.50 7.83 -6.30
CA GLY A 104 4.82 7.19 -5.02
C GLY A 104 3.58 6.65 -4.33
N ALA A 105 3.78 6.08 -3.14
CA ALA A 105 2.70 5.51 -2.34
C ALA A 105 1.68 6.57 -1.91
N SER A 106 0.39 6.24 -1.97
CA SER A 106 -0.72 7.09 -1.53
C SER A 106 -0.87 7.18 -0.01
N GLY A 107 -0.13 6.36 0.75
CA GLY A 107 -0.25 6.28 2.22
C GLY A 107 -1.10 5.11 2.69
N HIS A 108 -0.93 4.76 3.96
CA HIS A 108 -1.74 3.76 4.63
C HIS A 108 -3.18 4.26 4.78
N SER A 109 -4.11 3.34 4.91
CA SER A 109 -5.56 3.64 4.95
C SER A 109 -6.04 4.33 6.23
N GLY A 110 -5.15 4.56 7.20
CA GLY A 110 -5.46 5.22 8.46
C GLY A 110 -4.46 4.87 9.56
N VAL A 111 -4.73 5.39 10.75
CA VAL A 111 -3.97 5.12 11.98
C VAL A 111 -4.96 4.79 13.11
N PRO A 112 -4.78 3.69 13.84
CA PRO A 112 -5.64 3.36 14.96
C PRO A 112 -5.48 4.37 16.10
N LYS A 113 -6.52 4.56 16.89
CA LYS A 113 -6.58 5.53 17.99
C LYS A 113 -6.07 4.91 19.29
N VAL A 114 -5.55 5.76 20.18
CA VAL A 114 -5.18 5.36 21.54
C VAL A 114 -6.40 4.79 22.27
N GLY A 115 -6.21 3.64 22.92
CA GLY A 115 -7.24 2.88 23.62
C GLY A 115 -7.96 1.84 22.75
N GLU A 116 -7.78 1.86 21.42
CA GLU A 116 -8.35 0.83 20.55
C GLU A 116 -7.60 -0.49 20.71
N ARG A 117 -8.36 -1.58 20.80
CA ARG A 117 -7.84 -2.93 20.65
C ARG A 117 -7.77 -3.24 19.17
N VAL A 118 -6.61 -3.70 18.70
CA VAL A 118 -6.32 -3.83 17.27
C VAL A 118 -5.64 -5.16 16.96
N ARG A 119 -5.90 -5.67 15.76
CA ARG A 119 -5.06 -6.63 15.06
C ARG A 119 -4.22 -5.88 14.04
N ILE A 120 -2.91 -6.03 14.08
CA ILE A 120 -1.95 -5.26 13.29
C ILE A 120 -1.12 -6.22 12.44
N PHE A 121 -1.00 -5.91 11.15
CA PHE A 121 -0.32 -6.70 10.13
C PHE A 121 0.95 -5.96 9.70
N THR A 122 2.12 -6.57 9.88
CA THR A 122 3.40 -5.89 9.59
C THR A 122 4.37 -6.74 8.78
N ASN A 123 5.18 -6.03 8.02
CA ASN A 123 6.38 -6.55 7.36
C ASN A 123 7.61 -5.94 8.03
N GLU A 124 8.54 -6.79 8.46
CA GLU A 124 9.84 -6.34 8.95
C GLU A 124 10.71 -5.89 7.77
N SER A 125 11.24 -4.67 7.87
CA SER A 125 12.19 -4.12 6.91
C SER A 125 13.24 -3.30 7.66
N ASN A 126 14.52 -3.68 7.54
CA ASN A 126 15.62 -2.99 8.22
C ASN A 126 15.43 -2.82 9.75
N ALA A 127 14.97 -3.88 10.43
CA ALA A 127 14.64 -3.89 11.86
C ALA A 127 13.50 -2.92 12.27
N ILE A 128 12.74 -2.42 11.31
CA ILE A 128 11.53 -1.62 11.52
C ILE A 128 10.32 -2.48 11.12
N ASN A 129 9.28 -2.46 11.95
CA ASN A 129 8.00 -3.07 11.59
C ASN A 129 7.17 -2.04 10.84
N LEU A 130 7.01 -2.22 9.52
CA LEU A 130 6.15 -1.38 8.70
C LEU A 130 4.78 -2.02 8.56
N GLY A 131 3.71 -1.24 8.68
CA GLY A 131 2.36 -1.70 8.36
C GLY A 131 2.27 -2.25 6.93
N VAL A 132 1.49 -3.31 6.74
CA VAL A 132 1.20 -3.87 5.41
C VAL A 132 0.45 -2.84 4.57
N TYR A 133 1.01 -2.46 3.43
CA TYR A 133 0.43 -1.41 2.60
C TYR A 133 -0.82 -1.87 1.83
N PRO A 134 -1.91 -1.07 1.71
CA PRO A 134 -2.20 0.14 2.48
C PRO A 134 -2.97 -0.16 3.77
N THR A 135 -3.60 -1.33 3.88
CA THR A 135 -4.51 -1.68 4.98
C THR A 135 -3.80 -2.62 5.94
N TRP A 136 -3.36 -2.05 7.06
CA TRP A 136 -2.39 -2.68 7.96
C TRP A 136 -2.94 -3.00 9.35
N TYR A 137 -4.20 -2.67 9.63
CA TYR A 137 -4.82 -2.95 10.93
C TYR A 137 -6.33 -3.21 10.80
N ASP A 138 -6.87 -3.89 11.81
CA ASP A 138 -8.30 -4.04 12.08
C ASP A 138 -8.57 -3.63 13.53
N VAL A 139 -9.66 -2.88 13.75
CA VAL A 139 -10.14 -2.58 15.11
C VAL A 139 -10.97 -3.78 15.58
N LEU A 140 -10.67 -4.27 16.76
CA LEU A 140 -11.35 -5.39 17.39
C LEU A 140 -12.29 -4.88 18.49
N PRO A 141 -13.35 -5.64 18.84
CA PRO A 141 -14.14 -5.36 20.03
C PRO A 141 -13.26 -5.33 21.27
N SER A 142 -13.61 -4.44 22.22
CA SER A 142 -13.03 -4.47 23.56
C SER A 142 -13.35 -5.79 24.24
N VAL A 143 -12.40 -6.32 25.00
CA VAL A 143 -12.69 -7.41 25.93
C VAL A 143 -13.32 -6.77 27.15
N ASP A 144 -14.58 -7.12 27.43
CA ASP A 144 -15.23 -6.69 28.67
C ASP A 144 -14.37 -7.14 29.85
N LYS A 145 -14.01 -6.19 30.70
CA LYS A 145 -13.27 -6.49 31.93
C LYS A 145 -14.29 -6.97 32.95
N GLU A 146 -14.40 -8.29 33.12
CA GLU A 146 -15.04 -8.90 34.29
C GLU A 146 -14.35 -8.47 35.59
#